data_AF-A0A0C3SA58-F1
#
_entry.id   AF-A0A0C3SA58-F1
#
_cell.length_a   1.000
_cell.length_b   1.000
_cell.length_c   1.000
_cell.angle_alpha   90.00
_cell.angle_beta   90.00
_cell.angle_gamma   90.00
#
_symmetry.space_group_name_H-M   'P 1'
#
loop_
_entity.id
_entity.type
_entity.pdbx_description
1 polymer ?
#
loop_
_entity_poly.entity_id
_entity_poly.type
_entity_poly.pdbx_seq_one_letter_code
_entity_poly.pdbx_strand_id
1 'polypeptide(L)'
;NAFTPQGAPDPLALCPLGVALFHAGTRDATRALVESVTVHAKRAIGQAAPALVPQPGDAADFVLLHDNRDVQSAACDPSYTRTTIKAGRIVARRKGEVQFEEP
;
A
#
# COMPACT_ATOMS: atom_id res chain seq x y z
N ASN A 1 -19.14 -1.63 -6.17
CA ASN A 1 -20.20 -2.46 -6.80
C ASN A 1 -21.56 -2.06 -6.21
N ALA A 2 -22.71 -2.63 -6.58
CA ALA A 2 -24.01 -2.21 -6.02
C ALA A 2 -24.14 -2.41 -4.49
N PHE A 3 -23.34 -3.30 -3.91
CA PHE A 3 -23.28 -3.56 -2.46
C PHE A 3 -22.30 -2.63 -1.72
N THR A 4 -21.28 -2.13 -2.41
CA THR A 4 -20.31 -1.13 -1.92
C THR A 4 -20.08 -0.07 -3.00
N PRO A 5 -20.97 0.94 -3.11
CA PRO A 5 -20.88 1.94 -4.18
C PRO A 5 -19.69 2.90 -3.99
N GLN A 6 -19.19 3.03 -2.77
CA GLN A 6 -18.01 3.81 -2.41
C GLN A 6 -16.73 2.97 -2.35
N GLY A 7 -15.59 3.63 -2.55
CA GLY A 7 -14.25 3.08 -2.34
C GLY A 7 -13.40 3.01 -3.61
N ALA A 8 -12.10 3.22 -3.44
CA ALA A 8 -11.13 2.99 -4.51
C ALA A 8 -10.77 1.49 -4.59
N PRO A 9 -10.48 0.94 -5.79
CA PRO A 9 -10.01 -0.44 -5.96
C PRO A 9 -8.54 -0.62 -5.51
N ASP A 10 -8.09 0.24 -4.59
CA ASP A 10 -6.72 0.32 -4.11
C ASP A 10 -6.62 -0.31 -2.73
N PRO A 11 -5.95 -1.45 -2.57
CA PRO A 11 -5.86 -2.14 -1.28
C PRO A 11 -5.26 -1.27 -0.17
N LEU A 12 -4.32 -0.37 -0.50
CA LEU A 12 -3.72 0.53 0.51
C LEU A 12 -4.73 1.58 1.02
N ALA A 13 -5.74 1.93 0.23
CA ALA A 13 -6.79 2.86 0.69
C ALA A 13 -7.66 2.26 1.80
N LEU A 14 -7.57 0.95 2.06
CA LEU A 14 -8.22 0.31 3.21
C LEU A 14 -7.46 0.55 4.53
N CYS A 15 -6.17 0.88 4.48
CA CYS A 15 -5.37 1.06 5.69
C CYS A 15 -5.83 2.27 6.53
N PRO A 16 -6.06 3.47 5.98
CA PRO A 16 -6.57 4.61 6.75
C PRO A 16 -7.93 4.32 7.39
N LEU A 17 -8.81 3.62 6.67
CA LEU A 17 -10.09 3.16 7.20
C LEU A 17 -9.90 2.20 8.39
N GLY A 18 -8.97 1.25 8.28
CA GLY A 18 -8.62 0.33 9.36
C GLY A 18 -8.05 1.05 10.59
N VAL A 19 -7.20 2.07 10.38
CA VAL A 19 -6.69 2.93 11.46
C VAL A 19 -7.84 3.60 12.21
N ALA A 20 -8.80 4.19 11.48
CA ALA A 20 -9.95 4.87 12.07
C ALA A 20 -10.88 3.90 12.82
N LEU A 21 -11.21 2.75 12.22
CA LEU A 21 -12.16 1.79 12.81
C LEU A 21 -11.60 1.07 14.04
N PHE A 22 -10.32 0.69 14.01
CA PHE A 22 -9.70 -0.09 15.08
C PHE A 22 -8.87 0.75 16.06
N HIS A 23 -8.85 2.08 15.87
CA HIS A 23 -7.95 2.99 16.59
C HIS A 23 -6.48 2.53 16.52
N ALA A 24 -6.07 1.99 15.38
CA ALA A 24 -4.80 1.29 15.17
C ALA A 24 -3.66 2.27 14.78
N GLY A 25 -3.43 3.30 15.61
CA GLY A 25 -2.46 4.37 15.31
C GLY A 25 -1.00 4.07 15.64
N THR A 26 -0.69 2.94 16.27
CA THR A 26 0.69 2.56 16.64
C THR A 26 1.48 2.02 15.45
N ARG A 27 2.82 2.00 15.56
CA ARG A 27 3.70 1.46 14.52
C ARG A 27 3.43 -0.02 14.22
N ASP A 28 3.19 -0.81 15.25
CA ASP A 28 2.95 -2.25 15.10
C ASP A 28 1.57 -2.51 14.50
N ALA A 29 0.55 -1.75 14.92
CA ALA A 29 -0.80 -1.90 14.40
C ALA A 29 -0.90 -1.44 12.93
N THR A 30 -0.27 -0.31 12.58
CA THR A 30 -0.21 0.15 11.18
C THR A 30 0.58 -0.80 10.28
N ARG A 31 1.67 -1.40 10.78
CA ARG A 31 2.38 -2.49 10.09
C ARG A 31 1.46 -3.67 9.83
N ALA A 32 0.71 -4.14 10.84
CA ALA A 32 -0.21 -5.26 10.68
C ALA A 32 -1.30 -4.97 9.63
N LEU A 33 -1.79 -3.73 9.55
CA LEU A 33 -2.76 -3.31 8.52
C LEU A 33 -2.15 -3.37 7.11
N VAL A 34 -0.92 -2.89 6.92
CA VAL A 34 -0.24 -2.95 5.61
C VAL A 34 0.08 -4.40 5.23
N GLU A 35 0.55 -5.23 6.17
CA GLU A 35 0.81 -6.65 5.94
C GLU A 35 -0.46 -7.42 5.58
N SER A 36 -1.61 -7.04 6.16
CA SER A 36 -2.92 -7.62 5.85
C SER A 36 -3.28 -7.49 4.38
N VAL A 37 -3.04 -6.32 3.76
CA VAL A 37 -3.34 -6.06 2.33
C VAL A 37 -2.20 -6.43 1.39
N THR A 38 -1.11 -7.02 1.90
CA THR A 38 0.07 -7.40 1.11
C THR A 38 0.49 -8.85 1.37
N VAL A 39 1.39 -9.08 2.32
CA VAL A 39 2.02 -10.37 2.63
C VAL A 39 0.97 -11.39 3.06
N HIS A 40 0.07 -11.01 3.98
CA HIS A 40 -0.96 -11.92 4.47
C HIS A 40 -2.01 -12.21 3.40
N ALA A 41 -2.41 -11.22 2.59
CA ALA A 41 -3.28 -11.45 1.44
C ALA A 41 -2.67 -12.47 0.47
N LYS A 42 -1.36 -12.37 0.19
CA LYS A 42 -0.64 -13.32 -0.66
C LYS A 42 -0.58 -14.73 -0.05
N ARG A 43 -0.34 -14.84 1.26
CA ARG A 43 -0.40 -16.13 1.98
C ARG A 43 -1.81 -16.73 1.94
N ALA A 44 -2.84 -15.92 2.13
CA ALA A 44 -4.23 -16.36 2.17
C ALA A 44 -4.70 -16.99 0.85
N ILE A 45 -4.15 -16.55 -0.29
CA ILE A 45 -4.41 -17.15 -1.61
C ILE A 45 -3.45 -18.30 -1.96
N GLY A 46 -2.72 -18.83 -0.98
CA GLY A 46 -1.81 -19.97 -1.14
C GLY A 46 -0.50 -19.65 -1.87
N GLN A 47 -0.11 -18.37 -1.98
CA GLN A 47 1.15 -17.99 -2.60
C GLN A 47 2.26 -17.76 -1.57
N ALA A 48 3.50 -18.05 -1.96
CA ALA A 48 4.68 -17.67 -1.20
C ALA A 48 4.73 -16.14 -1.05
N ALA A 49 4.78 -15.68 0.19
CA ALA A 49 4.79 -14.27 0.52
C ALA A 49 6.15 -13.87 1.11
N PRO A 50 6.91 -12.99 0.44
CA PRO A 50 8.17 -12.48 0.96
C PRO A 50 7.92 -11.59 2.19
N ALA A 51 8.99 -11.06 2.76
CA ALA A 51 8.87 -9.95 3.72
C ALA A 51 8.19 -8.74 3.06
N LEU A 52 7.63 -7.85 3.88
CA LEU A 52 6.96 -6.64 3.40
C LEU A 52 7.89 -5.75 2.55
N VAL A 53 9.16 -5.69 2.94
CA VAL A 53 10.21 -4.99 2.21
C VAL A 53 11.02 -6.01 1.41
N PRO A 54 11.09 -5.89 0.07
CA PRO A 54 11.85 -6.80 -0.78
C PRO A 54 13.31 -6.92 -0.34
N GLN A 55 13.83 -8.13 -0.35
CA GLN A 55 15.24 -8.43 -0.08
C GLN A 55 15.97 -8.83 -1.38
N PRO A 56 17.30 -8.66 -1.45
CA PRO A 56 18.09 -9.22 -2.55
C PRO A 56 17.82 -10.71 -2.73
N GLY A 57 17.48 -11.13 -3.94
CA GLY A 57 17.10 -12.51 -4.28
C GLY A 57 15.60 -12.74 -4.39
N ASP A 58 14.76 -11.84 -3.87
CA ASP A 58 13.31 -11.89 -4.10
C ASP A 58 12.97 -11.63 -5.57
N ALA A 59 11.81 -12.13 -6.00
CA ALA A 59 11.23 -11.73 -7.27
C ALA A 59 11.04 -10.20 -7.29
N ALA A 60 11.43 -9.56 -8.39
CA ALA A 60 11.30 -8.11 -8.57
C ALA A 60 9.84 -7.72 -8.90
N ASP A 61 8.96 -7.98 -7.93
CA ASP A 61 7.52 -7.75 -7.93
C ASP A 61 7.16 -6.89 -6.72
N PHE A 62 7.20 -5.57 -6.89
CA PHE A 62 6.95 -4.63 -5.80
C PHE A 62 6.40 -3.29 -6.28
N VAL A 63 5.86 -2.53 -5.34
CA VAL A 63 5.36 -1.16 -5.58
C VAL A 63 6.26 -0.19 -4.83
N LEU A 64 6.74 0.82 -5.54
CA LEU A 64 7.42 1.98 -4.95
C LEU A 64 6.39 3.04 -4.59
N LEU A 65 6.32 3.39 -3.31
CA LEU A 65 5.53 4.49 -2.79
C LEU A 65 6.45 5.70 -2.65
N HIS A 66 6.30 6.70 -3.53
CA HIS A 66 7.28 7.78 -3.63
C HIS A 66 7.20 8.78 -2.47
N ASP A 67 6.01 9.01 -1.92
CA ASP A 67 5.75 10.07 -0.94
C ASP A 67 5.60 9.54 0.50
N ASN A 68 5.86 8.25 0.73
CA ASN A 68 5.82 7.65 2.07
C ASN A 68 7.23 7.35 2.59
N ARG A 69 7.51 7.77 3.83
CA ARG A 69 8.84 7.60 4.48
C ARG A 69 9.00 6.23 5.14
N ASP A 70 7.90 5.70 5.65
CA ASP A 70 7.84 4.43 6.38
C ASP A 70 6.46 3.78 6.25
N VAL A 71 6.34 2.56 6.78
CA VAL A 71 5.10 1.77 6.75
C VAL A 71 3.94 2.47 7.46
N GLN A 72 4.22 3.21 8.54
CA GLN A 72 3.18 3.93 9.28
C GLN A 72 2.59 5.05 8.42
N SER A 73 3.44 5.85 7.75
CA SER A 73 2.98 6.87 6.82
C SER A 73 2.19 6.28 5.65
N ALA A 74 2.62 5.13 5.11
CA ALA A 74 1.88 4.43 4.06
C ALA A 74 0.52 3.88 4.52
N ALA A 75 0.37 3.56 5.81
CA ALA A 75 -0.90 3.11 6.38
C ALA A 75 -1.86 4.26 6.64
N CYS A 76 -1.36 5.39 7.15
CA CYS A 76 -2.18 6.54 7.54
C CYS A 76 -2.53 7.45 6.34
N ASP A 77 -1.60 7.63 5.41
CA ASP A 77 -1.74 8.47 4.23
C ASP A 77 -1.03 7.82 3.02
N PRO A 78 -1.65 6.80 2.39
CA PRO A 78 -1.03 6.08 1.29
C PRO A 78 -0.68 6.99 0.11
N SER A 79 0.57 6.91 -0.34
CA SER A 79 1.08 7.70 -1.47
C SER A 79 0.25 7.46 -2.74
N TYR A 80 -0.27 8.54 -3.31
CA TYR A 80 -0.91 8.53 -4.62
C TYR A 80 0.11 8.31 -5.74
N THR A 81 1.30 8.92 -5.62
CA THR A 81 2.41 8.76 -6.56
C THR A 81 3.06 7.39 -6.34
N ARG A 82 3.03 6.53 -7.36
CA ARG A 82 3.57 5.17 -7.25
C ARG A 82 4.09 4.60 -8.54
N THR A 83 5.00 3.63 -8.43
CA THR A 83 5.50 2.85 -9.56
C THR A 83 5.40 1.37 -9.25
N THR A 84 4.75 0.62 -10.13
CA THR A 84 4.59 -0.83 -10.00
C THR A 84 5.60 -1.53 -10.89
N ILE A 85 6.38 -2.43 -10.29
CA ILE A 85 7.38 -3.25 -10.96
C ILE A 85 6.93 -4.71 -10.88
N LYS A 86 6.97 -5.41 -12.01
CA LYS A 86 6.66 -6.83 -12.14
C LYS A 86 7.73 -7.50 -12.99
N ALA A 87 8.32 -8.58 -12.50
CA ALA A 87 9.43 -9.29 -13.13
C ALA A 87 10.55 -8.33 -13.57
N GLY A 88 10.88 -7.35 -12.73
CA GLY A 88 11.94 -6.38 -12.99
C GLY A 88 11.60 -5.30 -14.02
N ARG A 89 10.35 -5.26 -14.52
CA ARG A 89 9.90 -4.26 -15.50
C ARG A 89 8.86 -3.35 -14.88
N ILE A 90 8.95 -2.05 -15.18
CA ILE A 90 7.90 -1.10 -14.82
C ILE A 90 6.66 -1.42 -15.65
N VAL A 91 5.55 -1.74 -14.98
CA VAL A 91 4.27 -2.08 -15.62
C VAL A 91 3.21 -1.00 -15.42
N ALA A 92 3.36 -0.15 -14.41
CA ALA A 92 2.48 0.98 -14.19
C ALA A 92 3.20 2.11 -13.46
N ARG A 93 2.80 3.35 -13.74
CA ARG A 93 3.22 4.54 -13.00
C ARG A 93 2.03 5.46 -12.84
N ARG A 94 1.86 5.99 -11.63
CA ARG A 94 0.90 7.05 -11.31
C ARG A 94 1.67 8.23 -10.74
N LYS A 95 1.43 9.43 -11.27
CA LYS A 95 2.05 10.67 -10.81
C LYS A 95 1.00 11.50 -10.08
N GLY A 96 1.29 11.91 -8.85
CA GLY A 96 0.54 12.98 -8.19
C GLY A 96 0.99 14.33 -8.75
N GLU A 97 0.03 15.23 -8.93
CA GLU A 97 0.32 16.65 -9.14
C GLU A 97 0.09 17.36 -7.80
N VAL A 98 1.08 18.12 -7.35
CA VAL A 98 0.90 19.04 -6.21
C VAL A 98 0.36 20.33 -6.80
N GLN A 99 -0.92 20.61 -6.58
CA GLN A 99 -1.50 21.92 -6.88
C GLN A 99 -1.31 22.81 -5.65
N PHE A 100 -0.59 23.91 -5.81
CA PHE A 100 -0.52 24.97 -4.82
C PHE A 100 -1.65 25.95 -5.14
N GLU A 101 -2.66 26.07 -4.26
CA GLU A 101 -3.57 27.22 -4.30
C GLU A 101 -2.82 28.43 -3.74
N GLU A 102 -2.77 29.51 -4.52
CA GLU A 102 -2.29 30.80 -4.02
C GLU A 102 -3.26 31.33 -2.94
N PRO A 103 -2.73 31.98 -1.88
CA PRO A 103 -3.50 32.37 -0.69
C PRO A 103 -4.58 33.43 -0.93
#